data_AF-A0A843ITN8-F1
#
_entry.id   AF-A0A843ITN8-F1
#
_cell.length_a   1.000
_cell.length_b   1.000
_cell.length_c   1.000
_cell.angle_alpha   90.00
_cell.angle_beta   90.00
_cell.angle_gamma   90.00
#
_symmetry.space_group_name_H-M   'P 1'
#
loop_
_entity.id
_entity.type
_entity.pdbx_description
1 polymer ?
#
loop_
_entity_poly.entity_id
_entity_poly.type
_entity_poly.pdbx_seq_one_letter_code
_entity_poly.pdbx_strand_id
1 'polypeptide(L)'
;MADFERDMVHCLNRYFEDNGLKGYAYRLKQSKYNTQYVDILVDSLNPQYYLAVECKSLKGKKIYFKQHFHEDKDGVHQIDAIKDFIGKTGRKGFLAVEFRSGGGKPNRAFMIPWQTVLRIRETAPGISLDEIVREGTELTRSRGGYVLEGLYQKELDILNTNGIEE
;
A
#
# COMPACT_ATOMS: atom_id res chain seq x y z
N MET A 1 -10.42 -1.00 18.29
CA MET A 1 -10.09 -1.35 16.89
C MET A 1 -8.67 -0.87 16.66
N ALA A 2 -7.76 -1.74 16.22
CA ALA A 2 -6.45 -1.31 15.78
C ALA A 2 -6.64 -0.42 14.53
N ASP A 3 -5.99 0.72 14.55
CA ASP A 3 -5.96 1.68 13.45
C ASP A 3 -5.05 1.10 12.37
N PHE A 4 -5.60 0.70 11.21
CA PHE A 4 -4.85 0.00 10.17
C PHE A 4 -3.60 0.78 9.72
N GLU A 5 -3.67 2.12 9.69
CA GLU A 5 -2.51 2.95 9.39
C GLU A 5 -1.41 2.82 10.44
N ARG A 6 -1.79 2.71 11.72
CA ARG A 6 -0.84 2.50 12.82
C ARG A 6 -0.19 1.12 12.70
N ASP A 7 -0.98 0.09 12.43
CA ASP A 7 -0.47 -1.27 12.22
C ASP A 7 0.51 -1.31 11.02
N MET A 8 0.21 -0.58 9.95
CA MET A 8 1.08 -0.45 8.79
C MET A 8 2.39 0.27 9.10
N VAL A 9 2.37 1.35 9.87
CA VAL A 9 3.60 2.03 10.31
C VAL A 9 4.48 1.10 11.16
N HIS A 10 3.88 0.36 12.09
CA HIS A 10 4.63 -0.61 12.88
C HIS A 10 5.18 -1.76 12.03
N CYS A 11 4.40 -2.24 11.06
CA CYS A 11 4.83 -3.26 10.10
C CYS A 11 6.06 -2.81 9.30
N LEU A 12 6.02 -1.61 8.71
CA LEU A 12 7.12 -1.07 7.90
C LEU A 12 8.37 -0.77 8.74
N ASN A 13 8.22 -0.17 9.92
CA ASN A 13 9.37 0.11 10.79
C ASN A 13 10.02 -1.18 11.32
N ARG A 14 9.21 -2.19 11.68
CA ARG A 14 9.73 -3.51 12.06
C ARG A 14 10.49 -4.15 10.90
N TYR A 15 9.96 -4.08 9.68
CA TYR A 15 10.68 -4.59 8.50
C TYR A 15 12.05 -3.95 8.34
N PHE A 16 12.18 -2.63 8.55
CA PHE A 16 13.49 -1.98 8.49
C PHE A 16 14.43 -2.42 9.61
N GLU A 17 13.93 -2.50 10.84
CA GLU A 17 14.70 -2.95 12.00
C GLU A 17 15.22 -4.38 11.83
N ASP A 18 14.32 -5.31 11.52
CA ASP A 18 14.61 -6.74 11.39
C ASP A 18 15.62 -7.04 10.26
N ASN A 19 15.66 -6.19 9.21
CA ASN A 19 16.55 -6.35 8.06
C ASN A 19 17.80 -5.44 8.12
N GLY A 20 18.01 -4.69 9.21
CA GLY A 20 19.14 -3.76 9.33
C GLY A 20 19.13 -2.64 8.28
N LEU A 21 17.95 -2.29 7.77
CA LEU A 21 17.77 -1.27 6.74
C LEU A 21 17.55 0.10 7.36
N LYS A 22 18.06 1.15 6.70
CA LYS A 22 17.78 2.54 7.09
C LYS A 22 16.48 3.00 6.44
N GLY A 23 15.41 3.07 7.22
CA GLY A 23 14.13 3.62 6.79
C GLY A 23 13.29 4.03 7.99
N TYR A 24 12.37 4.97 7.81
CA TYR A 24 11.43 5.37 8.85
C TYR A 24 10.05 5.68 8.27
N ALA A 25 9.06 4.91 8.69
CA ALA A 25 7.66 5.08 8.35
C ALA A 25 6.96 5.94 9.41
N TYR A 26 6.16 6.91 8.96
CA TYR A 26 5.36 7.76 9.83
C TYR A 26 4.05 8.17 9.16
N ARG A 27 3.01 8.34 9.99
CA ARG A 27 1.69 8.78 9.54
C ARG A 27 1.68 10.28 9.32
N LEU A 28 1.02 10.72 8.26
CA LEU A 28 0.67 12.12 8.10
C LEU A 28 -0.58 12.41 8.94
N LYS A 29 -0.50 13.43 9.79
CA LYS A 29 -1.64 13.85 10.60
C LYS A 29 -2.58 14.67 9.72
N GLN A 30 -3.80 14.17 9.53
CA GLN A 30 -4.84 14.95 8.87
C GLN A 30 -5.10 16.23 9.68
N SER A 31 -4.94 17.38 9.03
CA SER A 31 -5.35 18.67 9.58
C SER A 31 -6.50 19.21 8.73
N LYS A 32 -7.46 19.92 9.34
CA LYS A 32 -8.68 20.42 8.66
C LYS A 32 -8.40 21.29 7.43
N TYR A 33 -7.18 21.80 7.27
CA TYR A 33 -6.84 22.81 6.26
C TYR A 33 -5.69 22.41 5.33
N ASN A 34 -5.11 21.21 5.48
CA ASN A 34 -4.06 20.72 4.58
C ASN A 34 -4.54 19.53 3.77
N THR A 35 -4.26 19.56 2.47
CA THR A 35 -4.40 18.40 1.59
C THR A 35 -3.37 17.35 2.01
N GLN A 36 -3.86 16.22 2.52
CA GLN A 36 -3.05 15.04 2.77
C GLN A 36 -3.11 14.17 1.51
N TYR A 37 -1.97 13.98 0.85
CA TYR A 37 -1.92 13.17 -0.37
C TYR A 37 -2.03 11.68 -0.04
N VAL A 38 -1.34 11.20 1.00
CA VAL A 38 -1.31 9.79 1.41
C VAL A 38 -1.34 9.66 2.94
N ASP A 39 -1.68 8.47 3.44
CA ASP A 39 -1.76 8.19 4.88
C ASP A 39 -0.39 8.07 5.55
N ILE A 40 0.57 7.44 4.88
CA ILE A 40 1.91 7.12 5.42
C ILE A 40 2.98 7.54 4.42
N LEU A 41 4.05 8.15 4.94
CA LEU A 41 5.31 8.33 4.22
C LEU A 41 6.39 7.45 4.83
N VAL A 42 7.33 7.04 3.98
CA VAL A 42 8.53 6.34 4.40
C VAL A 42 9.75 7.06 3.85
N ASP A 43 10.63 7.48 4.74
CA ASP A 43 11.90 8.10 4.36
C ASP A 43 13.03 7.08 4.44
N SER A 44 13.79 6.96 3.36
CA SER A 44 14.98 6.14 3.25
C SER A 44 15.90 6.73 2.19
N LEU A 45 17.21 6.63 2.41
CA LEU A 45 18.21 6.94 1.38
C LEU A 45 18.27 5.86 0.29
N ASN A 46 17.74 4.66 0.56
CA ASN A 46 17.58 3.64 -0.47
C ASN A 46 16.30 3.96 -1.27
N PRO A 47 16.40 4.26 -2.58
CA PRO A 47 15.24 4.60 -3.41
C PRO A 47 14.17 3.51 -3.46
N GLN A 48 14.52 2.25 -3.17
CA GLN A 48 13.54 1.17 -3.07
C GLN A 48 12.56 1.36 -1.90
N TYR A 49 12.96 2.11 -0.86
CA TYR A 49 12.17 2.29 0.36
C TYR A 49 11.79 3.77 0.60
N TYR A 50 11.94 4.62 -0.42
CA TYR A 50 11.42 5.98 -0.39
C TYR A 50 9.95 5.97 -0.85
N LEU A 51 9.03 5.76 0.10
CA LEU A 51 7.64 5.35 -0.21
C LEU A 51 6.60 6.42 0.10
N ALA A 52 5.47 6.34 -0.62
CA ALA A 52 4.20 6.98 -0.32
C ALA A 52 3.12 5.88 -0.25
N VAL A 53 2.39 5.77 0.86
CA VAL A 53 1.47 4.67 1.10
C VAL A 53 0.09 5.19 1.49
N GLU A 54 -0.92 4.87 0.68
CA GLU A 54 -2.33 5.07 0.98
C GLU A 54 -2.92 3.81 1.63
N CYS A 55 -3.73 3.96 2.67
CA CYS A 55 -4.32 2.88 3.44
C CYS A 55 -5.84 2.80 3.22
N LYS A 56 -6.37 1.59 2.98
CA LYS A 56 -7.82 1.33 2.96
C LYS A 56 -8.16 0.10 3.80
N SER A 57 -9.09 0.22 4.75
CA SER A 57 -9.61 -0.94 5.51
C SER A 57 -11.12 -1.09 5.32
N LEU A 58 -11.53 -2.16 4.63
CA LEU A 58 -12.91 -2.35 4.19
C LEU A 58 -13.44 -3.75 4.48
N LYS A 59 -14.76 -3.89 4.49
CA LYS A 59 -15.43 -5.19 4.40
C LYS A 59 -15.70 -5.51 2.94
N GLY A 60 -15.62 -6.79 2.57
CA GLY A 60 -15.93 -7.25 1.21
C GLY A 60 -14.72 -7.90 0.52
N LYS A 61 -14.75 -7.93 -0.80
CA LYS A 61 -13.74 -8.58 -1.65
C LYS A 61 -13.29 -7.74 -2.84
N LYS A 62 -13.62 -6.44 -2.85
CA LYS A 62 -13.30 -5.55 -3.96
C LYS A 62 -13.15 -4.11 -3.47
N ILE A 63 -12.11 -3.43 -3.95
CA ILE A 63 -11.92 -1.99 -3.77
C ILE A 63 -12.53 -1.28 -4.96
N TYR A 64 -13.71 -0.68 -4.80
CA TYR A 64 -14.29 0.21 -5.81
C TYR A 64 -13.65 1.59 -5.81
N PHE A 65 -13.23 2.09 -6.98
CA PHE A 65 -12.55 3.39 -7.10
C PHE A 65 -13.46 4.54 -6.66
N LYS A 66 -14.70 4.58 -7.15
CA LYS A 66 -15.68 5.62 -6.80
C LYS A 66 -16.12 5.63 -5.33
N GLN A 67 -16.05 4.50 -4.63
CA GLN A 67 -16.55 4.41 -3.25
C GLN A 67 -15.46 4.60 -2.20
N HIS A 68 -14.24 4.12 -2.49
CA HIS A 68 -13.18 4.06 -1.48
C HIS A 68 -12.13 5.14 -1.64
N PHE A 69 -12.13 5.85 -2.77
CA PHE A 69 -11.31 7.03 -3.01
C PHE A 69 -12.22 8.24 -3.12
N HIS A 70 -11.78 9.35 -2.57
CA HIS A 70 -12.56 10.58 -2.56
C HIS A 70 -12.17 11.49 -3.72
N GLU A 71 -13.02 12.47 -4.00
CA GLU A 71 -12.68 13.63 -4.82
C GLU A 71 -12.49 14.81 -3.88
N ASP A 72 -11.52 15.68 -4.18
CA ASP A 72 -11.36 16.93 -3.43
C ASP A 72 -12.42 17.97 -3.85
N LYS A 73 -12.38 19.14 -3.21
CA LYS A 73 -13.31 20.25 -3.47
C LYS A 73 -13.24 20.78 -4.91
N ASP A 74 -12.14 20.54 -5.60
CA ASP A 74 -11.87 21.01 -6.96
C ASP A 74 -12.17 19.90 -8.00
N GLY A 75 -12.73 18.76 -7.55
CA GLY A 75 -13.11 17.62 -8.39
C GLY A 75 -11.94 16.72 -8.77
N VAL A 76 -10.76 16.89 -8.16
CA VAL A 76 -9.60 16.02 -8.41
C VAL A 76 -9.77 14.73 -7.64
N HIS A 77 -9.80 13.62 -8.37
CA HIS A 77 -9.91 12.28 -7.78
C HIS A 77 -8.62 11.93 -7.03
N GLN A 78 -8.74 11.39 -5.80
CA GLN A 78 -7.60 11.09 -4.91
C GLN A 78 -6.51 10.27 -5.60
N ILE A 79 -6.90 9.33 -6.47
CA ILE A 79 -5.93 8.51 -7.23
C ILE A 79 -5.01 9.38 -8.11
N ASP A 80 -5.56 10.40 -8.75
CA ASP A 80 -4.81 11.31 -9.62
C ASP A 80 -3.94 12.25 -8.79
N ALA A 81 -4.46 12.77 -7.67
CA ALA A 81 -3.69 13.57 -6.74
C ALA A 81 -2.46 12.81 -6.19
N ILE A 82 -2.63 11.53 -5.84
CA ILE A 82 -1.53 10.67 -5.37
C ILE A 82 -0.54 10.38 -6.51
N LYS A 83 -1.02 10.09 -7.73
CA LYS A 83 -0.16 9.90 -8.90
C LYS A 83 0.75 11.13 -9.10
N ASP A 84 0.18 12.33 -9.06
CA ASP A 84 0.92 13.57 -9.22
C ASP A 84 1.91 13.81 -8.08
N PHE A 85 1.51 13.52 -6.84
CA PHE A 85 2.39 13.61 -5.67
C PHE A 85 3.61 12.67 -5.78
N ILE A 86 3.39 11.41 -6.16
CA ILE A 86 4.45 10.43 -6.41
C ILE A 86 5.37 10.93 -7.52
N GLY A 87 4.81 11.41 -8.64
CA GLY A 87 5.58 11.94 -9.76
C GLY A 87 6.45 13.14 -9.40
N LYS A 88 5.94 14.04 -8.55
CA LYS A 88 6.68 15.23 -8.07
C LYS A 88 7.78 14.89 -7.06
N THR A 89 7.58 13.86 -6.25
CA THR A 89 8.50 13.51 -5.16
C THR A 89 9.52 12.43 -5.53
N GLY A 90 9.26 11.66 -6.58
CA GLY A 90 10.08 10.49 -6.94
C GLY A 90 9.91 9.30 -6.00
N ARG A 91 8.91 9.34 -5.10
CA ARG A 91 8.59 8.23 -4.21
C ARG A 91 8.03 7.04 -4.99
N LYS A 92 8.21 5.83 -4.47
CA LYS A 92 7.43 4.67 -4.92
C LYS A 92 6.08 4.64 -4.20
N GLY A 93 5.00 4.54 -4.96
CA GLY A 93 3.64 4.53 -4.41
C GLY A 93 3.14 3.12 -4.09
N PHE A 94 2.39 2.99 -3.00
CA PHE A 94 1.66 1.76 -2.66
C PHE A 94 0.26 2.05 -2.15
N LEU A 95 -0.67 1.15 -2.45
CA LEU A 95 -1.94 1.01 -1.77
C LEU A 95 -1.82 -0.15 -0.78
N ALA A 96 -1.83 0.16 0.51
CA ALA A 96 -2.02 -0.82 1.57
C ALA A 96 -3.52 -1.03 1.78
N VAL A 97 -3.98 -2.28 1.67
CA VAL A 97 -5.40 -2.62 1.86
C VAL A 97 -5.57 -3.71 2.91
N GLU A 98 -6.54 -3.54 3.80
CA GLU A 98 -7.04 -4.57 4.71
C GLU A 98 -8.47 -4.98 4.34
N PHE A 99 -8.68 -6.28 4.15
CA PHE A 99 -9.99 -6.91 4.05
C PHE A 99 -10.40 -7.48 5.40
N ARG A 100 -11.45 -6.90 6.00
CA ARG A 100 -12.00 -7.28 7.29
C ARG A 100 -12.98 -8.44 7.12
N SER A 101 -12.62 -9.60 7.64
CA SER A 101 -13.36 -10.86 7.44
C SER A 101 -14.54 -11.07 8.40
N GLY A 102 -14.70 -10.21 9.41
CA GLY A 102 -15.73 -10.34 10.45
C GLY A 102 -15.30 -11.25 11.61
N GLY A 103 -16.24 -11.57 12.50
CA GLY A 103 -15.95 -12.39 13.69
C GLY A 103 -15.47 -13.79 13.32
N GLY A 104 -14.38 -14.24 13.96
CA GLY A 104 -13.86 -15.61 13.84
C GLY A 104 -13.01 -15.91 12.59
N LYS A 105 -12.80 -14.94 11.69
CA LYS A 105 -11.93 -15.11 10.52
C LYS A 105 -10.79 -14.08 10.54
N PRO A 106 -9.56 -14.46 10.17
CA PRO A 106 -8.45 -13.52 10.12
C PRO A 106 -8.70 -12.45 9.04
N ASN A 107 -8.39 -11.20 9.36
CA ASN A 107 -8.25 -10.15 8.36
C ASN A 107 -7.04 -10.47 7.48
N ARG A 108 -7.09 -10.07 6.22
CA ARG A 108 -5.98 -10.17 5.28
C ARG A 108 -5.59 -8.77 4.83
N ALA A 109 -4.29 -8.50 4.72
CA ALA A 109 -3.81 -7.24 4.19
C ALA A 109 -2.74 -7.42 3.14
N PHE A 110 -2.64 -6.44 2.25
CA PHE A 110 -1.74 -6.48 1.09
C PHE A 110 -1.16 -5.10 0.82
N MET A 111 0.04 -5.07 0.25
CA MET A 111 0.61 -3.89 -0.39
C MET A 111 0.58 -4.06 -1.90
N ILE A 112 -0.06 -3.11 -2.60
CA ILE A 112 -0.22 -3.14 -4.05
C ILE A 112 0.58 -1.97 -4.63
N PRO A 113 1.48 -2.19 -5.60
CA PRO A 113 2.18 -1.10 -6.27
C PRO A 113 1.19 -0.11 -6.90
N TRP A 114 1.45 1.19 -6.79
CA TRP A 114 0.54 2.22 -7.29
C TRP A 114 0.35 2.14 -8.81
N GLN A 115 1.39 1.73 -9.55
CA GLN A 115 1.33 1.48 -10.98
C GLN A 115 0.26 0.43 -11.34
N THR A 116 0.10 -0.60 -10.50
CA THR A 116 -0.97 -1.60 -10.66
C THR A 116 -2.35 -0.97 -10.44
N VAL A 117 -2.49 -0.09 -9.44
CA VAL A 117 -3.75 0.64 -9.20
C VAL A 117 -4.15 1.46 -10.42
N LEU A 118 -3.20 2.20 -11.00
CA LEU A 118 -3.42 3.01 -12.20
C LEU A 118 -3.83 2.16 -13.40
N ARG A 119 -3.07 1.09 -13.69
CA ARG A 119 -3.34 0.17 -14.80
C ARG A 119 -4.73 -0.48 -14.69
N ILE A 120 -5.15 -0.89 -13.49
CA ILE A 120 -6.47 -1.50 -13.31
C ILE A 120 -7.59 -0.47 -13.43
N ARG A 121 -7.38 0.77 -12.99
CA ARG A 121 -8.36 1.86 -13.11
C ARG A 121 -8.72 2.18 -14.55
N GLU A 122 -7.81 1.99 -15.49
CA GLU A 122 -8.06 2.20 -16.92
C GLU A 122 -9.09 1.21 -17.50
N THR A 123 -9.23 0.03 -16.89
CA THR A 123 -10.02 -1.08 -17.46
C THR A 123 -11.15 -1.57 -16.57
N ALA A 124 -11.16 -1.23 -15.27
CA ALA A 124 -12.12 -1.75 -14.31
C ALA A 124 -12.61 -0.69 -13.30
N PRO A 125 -13.83 -0.82 -12.76
CA PRO A 125 -14.36 0.10 -11.74
C PRO A 125 -13.74 -0.10 -10.34
N GLY A 126 -12.85 -1.07 -10.18
CA GLY A 126 -12.23 -1.41 -8.90
C GLY A 126 -11.41 -2.68 -8.97
N ILE A 127 -10.62 -2.94 -7.92
CA ILE A 127 -9.67 -4.05 -7.83
C ILE A 127 -10.27 -5.18 -6.98
N SER A 128 -10.44 -6.37 -7.56
CA SER A 128 -10.92 -7.55 -6.84
C SER A 128 -9.85 -8.15 -5.92
N LEU A 129 -10.27 -8.91 -4.90
CA LEU A 129 -9.36 -9.60 -4.00
C LEU A 129 -8.44 -10.57 -4.75
N ASP A 130 -8.94 -11.25 -5.78
CA ASP A 130 -8.14 -12.20 -6.55
C ASP A 130 -7.02 -11.49 -7.34
N GLU A 131 -7.32 -10.32 -7.91
CA GLU A 131 -6.30 -9.45 -8.52
C GLU A 131 -5.30 -8.94 -7.47
N ILE A 132 -5.76 -8.57 -6.27
CA ILE A 132 -4.87 -8.12 -5.20
C ILE A 132 -3.94 -9.23 -4.74
N VAL A 133 -4.43 -10.46 -4.61
CA VAL A 133 -3.61 -11.63 -4.28
C VAL A 133 -2.57 -11.89 -5.37
N ARG A 134 -2.94 -11.71 -6.64
CA ARG A 134 -2.02 -11.91 -7.77
C ARG A 134 -0.95 -10.81 -7.84
N GLU A 135 -1.34 -9.55 -7.75
CA GLU A 135 -0.48 -8.40 -8.08
C GLU A 135 0.17 -7.76 -6.84
N GLY A 136 -0.37 -7.99 -5.64
CA GLY A 136 0.11 -7.40 -4.39
C GLY A 136 0.98 -8.35 -3.58
N THR A 137 1.69 -7.77 -2.61
CA THR A 137 2.45 -8.48 -1.58
C THR A 137 1.56 -8.68 -0.36
N GLU A 138 1.29 -9.92 0.04
CA GLU A 138 0.49 -10.22 1.23
C GLU A 138 1.28 -9.92 2.51
N LEU A 139 0.60 -9.34 3.50
CA LEU A 139 1.12 -9.10 4.82
C LEU A 139 0.66 -10.23 5.75
N THR A 140 1.60 -10.89 6.41
CA THR A 140 1.29 -11.99 7.33
C THR A 140 0.79 -11.40 8.66
N ARG A 141 -0.19 -12.06 9.29
CA ARG A 141 -0.70 -11.65 10.59
C ARG A 141 0.12 -12.33 11.69
N SER A 142 0.67 -11.56 12.62
CA SER A 142 1.37 -12.06 13.82
C SER A 142 0.76 -11.48 15.11
N ARG A 143 1.18 -11.98 16.28
CA ARG A 143 0.70 -11.52 17.60
C ARG A 143 0.92 -10.00 17.82
N GLY A 144 1.85 -9.39 17.08
CA GLY A 144 2.19 -7.96 17.15
C GLY A 144 1.72 -7.11 15.97
N GLY A 145 0.77 -7.59 15.16
CA GLY A 145 0.23 -6.86 14.00
C GLY A 145 0.57 -7.52 12.67
N TYR A 146 0.64 -6.74 11.61
CA TYR A 146 1.09 -7.22 10.30
C TYR A 146 2.62 -7.33 10.24
N VAL A 147 3.11 -8.23 9.39
CA VAL A 147 4.52 -8.43 9.08
C VAL A 147 4.67 -8.43 7.56
N LEU A 148 5.71 -7.75 7.08
CA LEU A 148 6.11 -7.69 5.68
C LEU A 148 7.39 -8.52 5.55
N GLU A 149 7.36 -9.62 4.82
CA GLU A 149 8.54 -10.49 4.62
C GLU A 149 9.46 -9.94 3.52
N GLY A 150 8.88 -9.33 2.48
CA GLY A 150 9.65 -8.71 1.40
C GLY A 150 8.75 -7.87 0.50
N LEU A 151 9.10 -6.58 0.32
CA LEU A 151 8.26 -5.64 -0.42
C LEU A 151 8.20 -5.94 -1.93
N TYR A 152 9.32 -6.40 -2.50
CA TYR A 152 9.51 -6.66 -3.93
C TYR A 152 9.80 -8.13 -4.22
N GLN A 153 9.48 -9.04 -3.30
CA GLN A 153 9.85 -10.45 -3.44
C GLN A 153 9.29 -11.05 -4.73
N LYS A 154 8.04 -10.73 -5.10
CA LYS A 154 7.47 -11.17 -6.38
C LYS A 154 8.21 -10.65 -7.62
N GLU A 155 8.68 -9.40 -7.60
CA GLU A 155 9.46 -8.84 -8.71
C GLU A 155 10.81 -9.56 -8.82
N LEU A 156 11.46 -9.84 -7.68
CA LEU A 156 12.70 -10.61 -7.61
C LEU A 156 12.51 -12.06 -8.06
N ASP A 157 11.42 -12.71 -7.66
CA ASP A 157 11.10 -14.08 -8.05
C ASP A 157 10.89 -14.18 -9.57
N ILE A 158 10.17 -13.23 -10.18
CA ILE A 158 9.99 -13.18 -11.64
C ILE A 158 11.32 -12.97 -12.36
N LEU A 159 12.17 -12.05 -11.89
CA LEU A 159 13.50 -11.83 -12.47
C LEU A 159 14.39 -13.07 -12.36
N ASN A 160 14.36 -13.76 -11.23
CA ASN A 160 15.11 -14.99 -11.01
C ASN A 160 14.58 -16.17 -11.83
N THR A 161 13.30 -16.18 -12.20
CA THR A 161 12.71 -17.24 -13.04
C THR A 161 13.00 -17.00 -14.52
N ASN A 162 13.05 -15.73 -14.96
CA ASN A 162 13.36 -15.34 -16.34
C ASN A 162 14.88 -15.24 -16.63
N GLY A 163 15.72 -15.24 -15.59
CA GLY A 163 17.19 -15.23 -15.70
C GLY A 163 17.83 -16.62 -15.80
N ILE A 164 17.04 -17.69 -15.97
CA ILE A 164 17.51 -19.08 -16.12
C ILE A 164 17.53 -19.51 -17.61
N GLU A 165 17.17 -18.63 -18.54
CA GLU A 165 17.42 -18.83 -19.98
C GLU A 165 18.71 -18.11 -20.40
N GLU A 166 19.87 -18.69 -20.06
CA GLU A 166 21.14 -18.50 -20.78
C GLU A 166 21.58 -19.83 -21.42
#